data_AF-A0A9D4SZZ0-F1
#
_entry.id   AF-A0A9D4SZZ0-F1
#
_cell.length_a   1.000
_cell.length_b   1.000
_cell.length_c   1.000
_cell.angle_alpha   90.00
_cell.angle_beta   90.00
_cell.angle_gamma   90.00
#
_symmetry.space_group_name_H-M   'P 1'
#
loop_
_entity.id
_entity.type
_entity.pdbx_description
1 polymer ?
#
loop_
_entity_poly.entity_id
_entity_poly.type
_entity_poly.pdbx_seq_one_letter_code
_entity_poly.pdbx_strand_id
1 'polypeptide(L)'
;MRRYLSALGGVIVVVPNYRVGSLAFVSSGDDSDEDEPGNLALLDQRMALEWVRSHIDDFDGDPGSIVVAGAGSGASSLALHLLSPEAQGTMMDLRRFMLHSPSVFGPFADQSVPRQVVHSPHSSST
;
A
#
# COMPACT_ATOMS: atom_id res chain seq x y z
N MET A 1 -11.67 -2.54 18.67
CA MET A 1 -11.60 -3.31 17.41
C MET A 1 -10.36 -4.21 17.34
N ARG A 2 -9.12 -3.66 17.29
CA ARG A 2 -7.88 -4.45 17.07
C ARG A 2 -7.68 -5.62 18.06
N ARG A 3 -7.79 -5.34 19.37
CA ARG A 3 -7.67 -6.36 20.44
C ARG A 3 -8.74 -7.44 20.38
N TYR A 4 -9.94 -7.09 19.93
CA TYR A 4 -11.08 -8.03 19.85
C TYR A 4 -10.88 -9.05 18.72
N LEU A 5 -10.43 -8.58 17.56
CA LEU A 5 -10.15 -9.44 16.41
C LEU A 5 -9.05 -10.46 16.71
N SER A 6 -7.95 -10.02 17.34
CA SER A 6 -6.86 -10.94 17.70
C SER A 6 -7.27 -11.92 18.80
N ALA A 7 -7.96 -11.46 19.85
CA ALA A 7 -8.34 -12.31 20.98
C ALA A 7 -9.40 -13.38 20.65
N LEU A 8 -10.29 -13.11 19.69
CA LEU A 8 -11.41 -14.02 19.37
C LEU A 8 -11.28 -14.72 18.03
N GLY A 9 -10.53 -14.13 17.09
CA GLY A 9 -10.40 -14.66 15.74
C GLY A 9 -9.24 -15.64 15.58
N GLY A 10 -8.32 -15.73 16.55
CA GLY A 10 -7.08 -16.51 16.37
C GLY A 10 -6.23 -15.98 15.22
N VAL A 11 -6.22 -14.65 15.03
CA VAL A 11 -5.52 -13.96 13.94
C VAL A 11 -4.53 -12.95 14.47
N ILE A 12 -3.48 -12.71 13.69
CA ILE A 12 -2.55 -11.60 13.91
C ILE A 12 -3.11 -10.37 13.21
N VAL A 13 -3.20 -9.26 13.94
CA VAL A 13 -3.71 -7.99 13.40
C VAL A 13 -2.56 -7.00 13.33
N VAL A 14 -2.09 -6.74 12.11
CA VAL A 14 -1.09 -5.70 11.84
C VAL A 14 -1.78 -4.43 11.37
N VAL A 15 -1.41 -3.28 11.95
CA VAL A 15 -1.92 -1.97 11.53
C VAL A 15 -0.76 -1.00 11.36
N PRO A 16 -0.16 -0.93 10.16
CA PRO A 16 0.92 0.01 9.89
C PRO A 16 0.38 1.44 9.78
N ASN A 17 1.26 2.40 10.06
CA ASN A 17 1.03 3.79 9.72
C ASN A 17 1.58 4.08 8.32
N TYR A 18 0.95 5.00 7.62
CA TYR A 18 1.44 5.57 6.36
C TYR A 18 1.22 7.08 6.41
N ARG A 19 2.01 7.84 5.66
CA ARG A 19 1.88 9.31 5.61
C ARG A 19 0.48 9.71 5.15
N VAL A 20 -0.03 10.83 5.67
CA VAL A 20 -1.31 11.43 5.27
C VAL A 20 -1.15 12.93 4.98
N GLY A 21 -2.10 13.52 4.26
CA GLY A 21 -2.09 14.96 3.94
C GLY A 21 -0.99 15.34 2.94
N SER A 22 -0.51 16.58 3.01
CA SER A 22 0.51 17.11 2.09
C SER A 22 1.81 16.31 2.10
N LEU A 23 2.25 15.88 3.28
CA LEU A 23 3.45 15.04 3.45
C LEU A 23 3.38 13.70 2.69
N ALA A 24 2.18 13.29 2.28
CA ALA A 24 1.94 12.00 1.68
C ALA A 24 1.73 12.07 0.16
N PHE A 25 1.40 13.25 -0.37
CA PHE A 25 0.94 13.42 -1.75
C PHE A 25 1.51 14.68 -2.43
N VAL A 26 2.41 15.44 -1.79
CA VAL A 26 3.10 16.55 -2.45
C VAL A 26 3.94 16.02 -3.61
N SER A 27 3.84 16.69 -4.76
CA SER A 27 4.66 16.40 -5.93
C SER A 27 4.98 17.70 -6.66
N SER A 28 6.23 17.79 -7.11
CA SER A 28 6.74 18.87 -7.97
C SER A 28 6.07 18.85 -9.36
N GLY A 29 5.47 17.72 -9.74
CA GLY A 29 4.89 17.55 -11.08
C GLY A 29 5.95 17.39 -12.17
N ASP A 30 7.21 17.20 -11.79
CA ASP A 30 8.32 16.76 -12.63
C ASP A 30 8.71 15.33 -12.22
N ASP A 31 8.65 14.40 -13.17
CA ASP A 31 8.93 12.98 -12.89
C ASP A 31 10.45 12.71 -12.72
N SER A 32 11.29 13.70 -13.03
CA SER A 32 12.75 13.66 -12.80
C SER A 32 13.17 14.17 -11.43
N ASP A 33 12.22 14.72 -10.67
CA ASP A 33 12.45 15.28 -9.33
C ASP A 33 12.23 14.19 -8.27
N GLU A 34 13.32 13.53 -7.89
CA GLU A 34 13.29 12.46 -6.88
C GLU A 34 13.03 12.98 -5.46
N ASP A 35 13.12 14.30 -5.23
CA ASP A 35 12.84 14.89 -3.92
C ASP A 35 11.32 15.00 -3.65
N GLU A 36 10.49 15.09 -4.71
CA GLU A 36 9.03 15.20 -4.61
C GLU A 36 8.26 14.29 -5.60
N PRO A 37 8.44 12.95 -5.50
CA PRO A 37 7.87 11.99 -6.45
C PRO A 37 6.34 11.82 -6.34
N GLY A 38 5.71 12.40 -5.31
CA GLY A 38 4.28 12.16 -5.02
C GLY A 38 4.00 10.75 -4.50
N ASN A 39 2.74 10.52 -4.12
CA ASN A 39 2.22 9.20 -3.73
C ASN A 39 3.01 8.45 -2.64
N LEU A 40 3.74 9.18 -1.81
CA LEU A 40 4.54 8.66 -0.69
C LEU A 40 3.71 7.81 0.28
N ALA A 41 2.42 8.13 0.45
CA ALA A 41 1.47 7.32 1.19
C ALA A 41 1.34 5.88 0.67
N LEU A 42 1.32 5.72 -0.66
CA LEU A 42 1.21 4.42 -1.31
C LEU A 42 2.52 3.64 -1.17
N LEU A 43 3.66 4.33 -1.22
CA LEU A 43 4.98 3.74 -0.96
C LEU A 43 5.09 3.18 0.45
N ASP A 44 4.67 3.96 1.45
CA ASP A 44 4.68 3.51 2.85
C ASP A 44 3.82 2.25 3.04
N GLN A 45 2.64 2.22 2.40
CA GLN A 45 1.77 1.05 2.45
C GLN A 45 2.40 -0.15 1.76
N ARG A 46 3.05 0.03 0.60
CA ARG A 46 3.77 -1.04 -0.11
C ARG A 46 4.88 -1.60 0.78
N MET A 47 5.76 -0.74 1.29
CA MET A 47 6.85 -1.13 2.18
C MET A 47 6.35 -1.85 3.43
N ALA A 48 5.24 -1.40 4.02
CA ALA A 48 4.63 -2.06 5.16
C ALA A 48 4.12 -3.46 4.82
N LEU A 49 3.48 -3.64 3.65
CA LEU A 49 3.04 -4.96 3.19
C LEU A 49 4.23 -5.89 2.92
N GLU A 50 5.30 -5.36 2.35
CA GLU A 50 6.55 -6.10 2.12
C GLU A 50 7.15 -6.55 3.44
N TRP A 51 7.28 -5.64 4.40
CA TRP A 51 7.79 -5.95 5.73
C TRP A 51 6.93 -7.03 6.42
N VAL A 52 5.61 -6.90 6.36
CA VAL A 52 4.70 -7.90 6.96
C VAL A 52 4.90 -9.25 6.29
N ARG A 53 4.90 -9.34 4.96
CA ARG A 53 5.08 -10.64 4.28
C ARG A 53 6.41 -11.29 4.64
N SER A 54 7.47 -10.50 4.79
CA SER A 54 8.81 -10.99 5.10
C SER A 54 9.05 -11.38 6.55
N HIS A 55 8.21 -10.95 7.50
CA HIS A 55 8.46 -11.14 8.93
C HIS A 55 7.26 -11.67 9.73
N ILE A 56 6.11 -11.91 9.10
CA ILE A 56 4.91 -12.33 9.87
C ILE A 56 5.07 -13.73 10.46
N ASP A 57 5.95 -14.56 9.89
CA ASP A 57 6.32 -15.88 10.42
C ASP A 57 7.05 -15.80 11.77
N ASP A 58 7.85 -14.74 12.00
CA ASP A 58 8.46 -14.44 13.30
C ASP A 58 7.42 -14.19 14.41
N PHE A 59 6.17 -13.92 14.04
CA PHE A 59 5.04 -13.71 14.96
C PHE A 59 4.06 -14.89 14.97
N ASP A 60 4.47 -16.08 14.50
CA ASP A 60 3.63 -17.27 14.32
C ASP A 60 2.50 -17.09 13.28
N GLY A 61 2.68 -16.18 12.33
CA GLY A 61 1.75 -15.97 11.21
C GLY A 61 2.11 -16.76 9.97
N ASP A 62 1.13 -16.94 9.09
CA ASP A 62 1.35 -17.55 7.77
C ASP A 62 1.45 -16.46 6.69
N PRO A 63 2.62 -16.26 6.05
CA PRO A 63 2.79 -15.29 4.96
C PRO A 63 1.94 -15.62 3.72
N GLY A 64 1.51 -16.88 3.56
CA GLY A 64 0.55 -17.32 2.55
C GLY A 64 -0.92 -17.06 2.92
N SER A 65 -1.21 -16.71 4.17
CA SER A 65 -2.56 -16.47 4.72
C SER A 65 -2.86 -14.99 5.05
N ILE A 66 -2.11 -14.06 4.47
CA ILE A 66 -2.35 -12.62 4.68
C ILE A 66 -3.65 -12.17 4.00
N VAL A 67 -4.42 -11.32 4.69
CA VAL A 67 -5.61 -10.60 4.17
C VAL A 67 -5.39 -9.12 4.40
N VAL A 68 -5.47 -8.31 3.34
CA VAL A 68 -5.34 -6.86 3.43
C VAL A 68 -6.73 -6.24 3.45
N ALA A 69 -7.04 -5.50 4.51
CA ALA A 69 -8.34 -4.86 4.69
C ALA A 69 -8.20 -3.34 4.84
N GLY A 70 -9.04 -2.60 4.12
CA GLY A 70 -9.07 -1.14 4.15
C GLY A 70 -10.49 -0.59 4.24
N ALA A 71 -10.64 0.63 4.77
CA ALA A 71 -11.90 1.36 4.81
C ALA A 71 -11.72 2.81 4.33
N GLY A 72 -12.67 3.34 3.55
CA GLY A 72 -12.63 4.72 3.04
C GLY A 72 -11.36 4.98 2.23
N SER A 73 -10.56 5.97 2.64
CA SER A 73 -9.29 6.30 1.98
C SER A 73 -8.31 5.11 1.93
N GLY A 74 -8.26 4.27 2.97
CA GLY A 74 -7.43 3.06 2.97
C GLY A 74 -7.94 2.00 1.98
N ALA A 75 -9.26 1.91 1.78
CA ALA A 75 -9.83 1.03 0.75
C ALA A 75 -9.55 1.57 -0.66
N SER A 76 -9.58 2.90 -0.84
CA SER A 76 -9.18 3.56 -2.08
C SER A 76 -7.70 3.34 -2.40
N SER A 77 -6.79 3.48 -1.43
CA SER A 77 -5.36 3.19 -1.65
C SER A 77 -5.14 1.74 -2.04
N LEU A 78 -5.85 0.79 -1.40
CA LEU A 78 -5.79 -0.62 -1.76
C LEU A 78 -6.28 -0.89 -3.19
N ALA A 79 -7.34 -0.19 -3.61
CA ALA A 79 -7.81 -0.26 -4.99
C ALA A 79 -6.79 0.31 -5.98
N LEU A 80 -6.11 1.42 -5.63
CA LEU A 80 -5.02 1.98 -6.45
C LEU A 80 -3.85 1.01 -6.60
N HIS A 81 -3.48 0.33 -5.50
CA HIS A 81 -2.49 -0.75 -5.57
C HIS A 81 -2.93 -1.83 -6.55
N LEU A 82 -4.16 -2.33 -6.44
CA LEU A 82 -4.68 -3.39 -7.33
C LEU A 82 -4.74 -3.00 -8.81
N LEU A 83 -4.89 -1.70 -9.12
CA LEU A 83 -4.96 -1.18 -10.48
C LEU A 83 -3.59 -0.81 -11.06
N SER A 84 -2.54 -0.66 -10.24
CA SER A 84 -1.21 -0.27 -10.70
C SER A 84 -0.57 -1.38 -11.55
N PRO A 85 0.01 -1.09 -12.73
CA PRO A 85 0.74 -2.08 -13.54
C PRO A 85 1.89 -2.77 -12.79
N GLU A 86 2.57 -2.04 -11.90
CA GLU A 86 3.65 -2.58 -11.05
C GLU A 86 3.16 -3.60 -10.04
N ALA A 87 1.88 -3.55 -9.66
CA ALA A 87 1.31 -4.56 -8.78
C ALA A 87 1.31 -5.95 -9.42
N GLN A 88 1.33 -6.04 -10.75
CA GLN A 88 1.33 -7.32 -11.45
C GLN A 88 2.66 -8.08 -11.30
N GLY A 89 3.75 -7.40 -10.91
CA GLY A 89 5.06 -8.02 -10.67
C GLY A 89 5.52 -7.97 -9.21
N THR A 90 5.17 -6.91 -8.47
CA THR A 90 5.72 -6.64 -7.13
C THR A 90 4.68 -6.62 -6.03
N MET A 91 3.37 -6.55 -6.35
CA MET A 91 2.34 -6.87 -5.35
C MET A 91 2.32 -8.39 -5.20
N MET A 92 3.34 -8.83 -4.46
CA MET A 92 3.43 -10.00 -3.61
C MET A 92 2.15 -10.81 -3.62
N ASP A 93 2.21 -12.14 -3.87
CA ASP A 93 1.14 -13.17 -4.02
C ASP A 93 -0.08 -13.15 -3.04
N LEU A 94 -0.44 -12.00 -2.51
CA LEU A 94 -1.59 -11.66 -1.73
C LEU A 94 -2.77 -11.71 -2.67
N ARG A 95 -3.66 -12.66 -2.42
CA ARG A 95 -4.83 -12.94 -3.25
C ARG A 95 -6.14 -12.56 -2.58
N ARG A 96 -6.07 -11.99 -1.36
CA ARG A 96 -7.24 -11.74 -0.50
C ARG A 96 -7.24 -10.30 -0.03
N PHE A 97 -8.24 -9.55 -0.49
CA PHE A 97 -8.43 -8.14 -0.20
C PHE A 97 -9.86 -7.88 0.25
N MET A 98 -10.05 -7.07 1.28
CA MET A 98 -11.36 -6.60 1.75
C MET A 98 -11.42 -5.08 1.70
N LEU A 99 -12.23 -4.54 0.78
CA LEU A 99 -12.34 -3.11 0.55
C LEU A 99 -13.71 -2.62 1.05
N HIS A 100 -13.72 -1.82 2.11
CA HIS A 100 -14.94 -1.22 2.64
C HIS A 100 -15.10 0.22 2.16
N SER A 101 -16.15 0.48 1.37
CA SER A 101 -16.42 1.81 0.79
C SER A 101 -15.23 2.42 0.02
N PRO A 102 -14.61 1.69 -0.94
CA PRO A 102 -13.52 2.24 -1.76
C PRO A 102 -14.04 3.26 -2.78
N SER A 103 -13.21 4.22 -3.14
CA SER A 103 -13.42 5.07 -4.32
C SER A 103 -12.09 5.46 -4.94
N VAL A 104 -11.84 5.02 -6.17
CA VAL A 104 -10.66 5.41 -6.96
C VAL A 104 -10.89 6.69 -7.78
N PHE A 105 -12.13 7.19 -7.80
CA PHE A 105 -12.54 8.38 -8.55
C PHE A 105 -12.82 9.59 -7.65
N GLY A 106 -12.58 9.47 -6.34
CA GLY A 106 -12.70 10.61 -5.44
C GLY A 106 -11.51 11.57 -5.60
N PRO A 107 -11.62 12.85 -5.22
CA PRO A 107 -10.54 13.84 -5.36
C PRO A 107 -9.24 13.50 -4.62
N PHE A 108 -9.25 12.48 -3.74
CA PHE A 108 -8.08 11.93 -3.07
C PHE A 108 -7.37 10.80 -3.85
N ALA A 109 -8.02 10.26 -4.88
CA ALA A 109 -7.57 9.11 -5.67
C ALA A 109 -7.53 9.41 -7.18
N ASP A 110 -8.42 10.28 -7.68
CA ASP A 110 -8.38 10.85 -9.02
C ASP A 110 -7.33 11.96 -9.07
N GLN A 111 -6.13 11.59 -9.50
CA GLN A 111 -5.16 12.55 -10.02
C GLN A 111 -5.29 12.46 -11.53
N SER A 112 -5.98 13.43 -12.14
CA SER A 112 -6.34 13.45 -13.56
C SER A 112 -5.16 13.56 -14.55
N VAL A 113 -3.98 13.12 -14.14
CA VAL A 113 -2.84 12.79 -14.99
C VAL A 113 -2.38 11.39 -14.56
N PRO A 114 -2.51 10.35 -15.40
CA PRO A 114 -2.02 9.01 -15.07
C PRO A 114 -0.50 9.04 -15.15
N ARG A 115 0.18 9.47 -14.09
CA ARG A 115 1.63 9.39 -14.03
C ARG A 115 2.02 8.08 -13.39
N GLN A 116 2.35 7.16 -14.27
CA GLN A 116 3.00 5.92 -13.96
C GLN A 116 4.31 6.18 -13.21
N VAL A 117 4.61 5.22 -12.36
CA VAL A 117 5.93 4.80 -11.89
C VAL A 117 6.41 5.39 -10.57
N VAL A 118 6.22 4.56 -9.55
CA VAL A 118 7.13 4.48 -8.42
C VAL A 118 8.42 3.91 -8.99
N HIS A 119 9.34 4.77 -9.40
CA HIS A 119 10.66 4.30 -9.80
C HIS A 119 11.38 3.83 -8.54
N SER A 120 11.73 2.55 -8.49
CA SER A 120 12.74 2.07 -7.54
C SER A 120 14.07 2.79 -7.82
N PRO A 121 14.79 3.32 -6.80
CA PRO A 121 16.12 3.84 -7.03
C PRO A 121 17.03 2.70 -7.52
N HIS A 122 17.81 3.01 -8.56
CA HIS A 122 18.39 2.12 -9.56
C HIS A 122 19.05 0.81 -9.08
N SER A 123 18.82 -0.26 -9.86
CA SER A 123 19.87 -1.24 -10.16
C SER A 123 20.83 -0.62 -11.19
N SER A 124 21.94 -0.04 -10.71
CA SER A 124 23.06 0.35 -11.57
C SER A 124 23.76 -0.92 -12.09
N SER A 125 23.64 -1.17 -13.39
CA SER A 125 24.44 -2.16 -14.12
C SER A 125 25.92 -1.78 -14.08
N THR A 126 26.74 -2.65 -13.51
CA THR A 126 28.15 -2.85 -13.91
C THR A 126 28.25 -3.99 -14.90
#